data_AF-A0A1V4JAZ3-F1
#
_entry.id   AF-A0A1V4JAZ3-F1
#
_cell.length_a   1.000
_cell.length_b   1.000
_cell.length_c   1.000
_cell.angle_alpha   90.00
_cell.angle_beta   90.00
_cell.angle_gamma   90.00
#
_symmetry.space_group_name_H-M   'P 1'
#
loop_
_entity.id
_entity.type
_entity.pdbx_description
1 polymer ?
#
loop_
_entity_poly.entity_id
_entity_poly.type
_entity_poly.pdbx_seq_one_letter_code
_entity_poly.pdbx_strand_id
1 'polypeptide(L)'
;MAVPWYRSDADVFNLFKDCIQVCMALTETPELKVDACPECQFTSCLCANEAKTFEWNMTATRLDNTVSEEFPLMLPADVLEGSDQATFSVIGYQHQLLYKNDDGSYSAFGKSDNQGNTWLTVFVARSFGQASSYIYISQDHVHNALLWLQKHQLPSGCFRSVGKLFNNDLKGGVDDMISLTAYITVALVALHLEKNDTMLDNALH
;
A
#
# COMPACT_ATOMS: atom_id res chain seq x y z
N MET A 1 -38.21 19.11 -12.54
CA MET A 1 -37.36 18.24 -11.71
C MET A 1 -35.98 18.84 -11.70
N ALA A 2 -35.39 19.08 -10.53
CA ALA A 2 -33.99 19.51 -10.44
C ALA A 2 -33.10 18.30 -10.73
N VAL A 3 -32.17 18.44 -11.67
CA VAL A 3 -31.18 17.40 -11.95
C VAL A 3 -30.15 17.43 -10.81
N PRO A 4 -29.82 16.30 -10.16
CA PRO A 4 -28.83 16.29 -9.10
C PRO A 4 -27.45 16.63 -9.67
N TRP A 5 -26.79 17.61 -9.06
CA TRP A 5 -25.39 17.92 -9.32
C TRP A 5 -24.53 17.35 -8.20
N TYR A 6 -23.31 16.94 -8.54
CA TYR A 6 -22.33 16.36 -7.64
C TYR A 6 -21.01 17.09 -7.80
N ARG A 7 -20.21 17.12 -6.72
CA ARG A 7 -18.81 17.54 -6.77
C ARG A 7 -17.93 16.31 -6.59
N SER A 8 -16.92 16.18 -7.43
CA SER A 8 -15.89 15.15 -7.33
C SER A 8 -14.52 15.81 -7.15
N ASP A 9 -13.76 15.31 -6.18
CA ASP A 9 -12.42 15.78 -5.89
C ASP A 9 -11.44 14.61 -6.10
N ALA A 10 -10.29 14.88 -6.71
CA ALA A 10 -9.21 13.92 -6.90
C ALA A 10 -7.88 14.50 -6.41
N ASP A 11 -7.23 13.79 -5.49
CA ASP A 11 -5.92 14.16 -4.95
C ASP A 11 -4.80 13.47 -5.71
N VAL A 12 -3.93 14.26 -6.33
CA VAL A 12 -2.73 13.80 -7.03
C VAL A 12 -1.51 14.11 -6.18
N PHE A 13 -0.69 13.10 -5.89
CA PHE A 13 0.53 13.24 -5.09
C PHE A 13 1.75 12.99 -5.98
N ASN A 14 2.74 13.90 -5.94
CA ASN A 14 4.03 13.62 -6.57
C ASN A 14 4.99 12.97 -5.56
N LEU A 15 5.31 11.69 -5.83
CA LEU A 15 6.21 10.87 -5.04
C LEU A 15 7.64 10.83 -5.60
N PHE A 16 7.87 11.43 -6.78
CA PHE A 16 9.19 11.53 -7.40
C PHE A 16 9.98 12.70 -6.81
N LYS A 17 11.31 12.62 -6.87
CA LYS A 17 12.21 13.71 -6.44
C LYS A 17 12.19 14.89 -7.40
N ASP A 18 11.86 14.63 -8.67
CA ASP A 18 11.77 15.63 -9.71
C ASP A 18 10.33 16.18 -9.82
N CYS A 19 10.20 17.41 -10.30
CA CYS A 19 8.89 17.99 -10.56
C CYS A 19 8.28 17.39 -11.82
N ILE A 20 7.02 16.97 -11.73
CA ILE A 20 6.25 16.40 -12.83
C ILE A 20 5.10 17.33 -13.21
N GLN A 21 4.80 17.42 -14.50
CA GLN A 21 3.60 18.11 -14.96
C GLN A 21 2.48 17.08 -15.09
N VAL A 22 1.41 17.25 -14.32
CA VAL A 22 0.23 16.40 -14.38
C VAL A 22 -0.88 17.13 -15.12
N CYS A 23 -1.62 16.41 -15.96
CA CYS A 23 -2.82 16.88 -16.62
C CYS A 23 -3.96 15.93 -16.28
N MET A 24 -4.97 16.44 -15.60
CA MET A 24 -6.13 15.68 -15.19
C MET A 24 -7.28 15.88 -16.18
N ALA A 25 -7.94 14.79 -16.56
CA ALA A 25 -9.14 14.83 -17.37
C ALA A 25 -10.16 13.84 -16.80
N LEU A 26 -11.42 14.27 -16.71
CA LEU A 26 -12.52 13.41 -16.35
C LEU A 26 -13.27 13.02 -17.63
N THR A 27 -13.42 11.72 -17.86
CA THR A 27 -14.12 11.20 -19.04
C THR A 27 -15.63 11.29 -18.83
N GLU A 28 -16.35 11.94 -19.75
CA GLU A 28 -17.81 11.95 -19.75
C GLU A 28 -18.39 10.59 -20.09
N THR A 29 -19.49 10.22 -19.45
CA THR A 29 -20.24 8.98 -19.74
C THR A 29 -21.70 9.31 -20.11
N PRO A 30 -22.47 8.37 -20.69
CA PRO A 30 -23.89 8.61 -20.98
C PRO A 30 -24.72 9.00 -19.74
N GLU A 31 -24.30 8.55 -18.55
CA GLU A 31 -24.95 8.78 -17.26
C GLU A 31 -24.45 10.05 -16.54
N LEU A 32 -23.28 10.57 -16.92
CA LEU A 32 -22.59 11.64 -16.21
C LEU A 32 -21.98 12.67 -17.17
N LYS A 33 -22.42 13.93 -17.06
CA LYS A 33 -21.83 15.06 -17.76
C LYS A 33 -20.99 15.91 -16.83
N VAL A 34 -19.83 16.35 -17.30
CA VAL A 34 -18.96 17.27 -16.57
C VAL A 34 -19.37 18.69 -16.90
N ASP A 35 -19.56 19.50 -15.87
CA ASP A 35 -19.96 20.89 -16.05
C ASP A 35 -18.75 21.72 -16.53
N ALA A 36 -18.99 22.64 -17.46
CA ALA A 36 -17.94 23.51 -17.98
C ALA A 36 -17.41 24.46 -16.88
N CYS A 37 -16.09 24.45 -16.67
CA CYS A 37 -15.41 25.36 -15.75
C CYS A 37 -14.29 26.12 -16.47
N PRO A 38 -14.52 27.40 -16.86
CA PRO A 38 -13.53 28.20 -17.60
C PRO A 38 -12.30 28.60 -16.76
N GLU A 39 -12.46 28.67 -15.43
CA GLU A 39 -11.42 29.11 -14.49
C GLU A 39 -10.61 27.94 -13.91
N CYS A 40 -11.05 26.70 -14.14
CA CYS A 40 -10.40 25.53 -13.57
C CYS A 40 -9.15 25.16 -14.36
N GLN A 41 -8.00 25.07 -13.69
CA GLN A 41 -6.75 24.65 -14.28
C GLN A 41 -6.49 23.18 -13.96
N PHE A 42 -6.71 22.30 -14.94
CA PHE A 42 -6.52 20.85 -14.76
C PHE A 42 -5.11 20.37 -15.08
N THR A 43 -4.21 21.28 -15.45
CA THR A 43 -2.80 21.00 -15.63
C THR A 43 -1.99 21.75 -14.58
N SER A 44 -1.17 21.04 -13.81
CA SER A 44 -0.31 21.63 -12.79
C SER A 44 1.05 20.95 -12.78
N CYS A 45 2.09 21.70 -12.44
CA CYS A 45 3.34 21.08 -11.98
C CYS A 45 3.17 20.70 -10.51
N LEU A 46 3.56 19.47 -10.15
CA LEU A 46 3.75 19.05 -8.77
C LEU A 46 5.20 18.67 -8.56
N CYS A 47 5.83 19.24 -7.55
CA CYS A 47 7.18 18.90 -7.12
C CYS A 47 7.17 17.86 -5.98
N ALA A 48 8.35 17.38 -5.58
CA ALA A 48 8.48 16.28 -4.64
C ALA A 48 7.71 16.52 -3.33
N ASN A 49 6.92 15.54 -2.91
CA ASN A 49 6.05 15.58 -1.72
C ASN A 49 4.95 16.64 -1.78
N GLU A 50 4.64 17.19 -2.95
CA GLU A 50 3.48 18.04 -3.13
C GLU A 50 2.24 17.20 -3.47
N ALA A 51 1.08 17.71 -3.06
CA ALA A 51 -0.22 17.19 -3.42
C ALA A 51 -1.06 18.29 -4.05
N LYS A 52 -1.88 17.93 -5.02
CA LYS A 52 -2.82 18.83 -5.67
C LYS A 52 -4.17 18.16 -5.79
N THR A 53 -5.19 18.83 -5.27
CA THR A 53 -6.58 18.44 -5.44
C THR A 53 -7.14 19.10 -6.70
N PHE A 54 -7.82 18.31 -7.52
CA PHE A 54 -8.58 18.78 -8.68
C PHE A 54 -10.05 18.53 -8.43
N GLU A 55 -10.88 19.54 -8.69
CA GLU A 55 -12.32 19.51 -8.42
C GLU A 55 -13.12 19.63 -9.72
N TRP A 56 -14.18 18.83 -9.85
CA TRP A 56 -15.14 18.92 -10.93
C TRP A 56 -16.56 18.98 -10.38
N ASN A 57 -17.38 19.81 -11.02
CA ASN A 57 -18.83 19.74 -10.87
C ASN A 57 -19.39 18.88 -12.01
N MET A 58 -20.34 18.02 -11.70
CA MET A 58 -20.92 17.07 -12.65
C MET A 58 -22.41 16.92 -12.43
N THR A 59 -23.14 16.74 -13.53
CA THR A 59 -24.59 16.59 -13.55
C THR A 59 -24.94 15.17 -14.00
N ALA A 60 -25.72 14.46 -13.19
CA ALA A 60 -26.18 13.12 -13.54
C ALA A 60 -27.33 13.19 -14.57
N THR A 61 -27.16 12.56 -15.72
CA THR A 61 -28.19 12.51 -16.78
C THR A 61 -29.19 11.38 -16.59
N ARG A 62 -28.89 10.36 -15.76
CA ARG A 62 -29.78 9.23 -15.44
C ARG A 62 -29.76 8.89 -13.94
N LEU A 63 -30.93 8.87 -13.30
CA LEU A 63 -31.12 8.42 -11.90
C LEU A 63 -31.36 6.90 -11.87
N ASP A 64 -30.31 6.13 -12.03
CA ASP A 64 -30.34 4.68 -11.86
C ASP A 64 -29.47 4.39 -10.61
N ASN A 65 -30.11 4.17 -9.46
CA ASN A 65 -29.50 4.27 -8.12
C ASN A 65 -28.55 3.12 -7.72
N THR A 66 -27.72 2.60 -8.62
CA THR A 66 -26.69 1.63 -8.25
C THR A 66 -25.58 1.62 -9.28
N VAL A 67 -24.47 2.25 -8.94
CA VAL A 67 -23.18 2.00 -9.61
C VAL A 67 -22.22 1.52 -8.52
N SER A 68 -22.25 0.21 -8.28
CA SER A 68 -21.12 -0.50 -7.70
C SER A 68 -20.47 -1.22 -8.87
N GLU A 69 -19.62 -0.51 -9.60
CA GLU A 69 -18.72 -1.19 -10.53
C GLU A 69 -17.53 -1.71 -9.74
N GLU A 70 -17.28 -3.02 -9.84
CA GLU A 70 -15.92 -3.50 -9.66
C GLU A 70 -15.07 -2.75 -10.68
N PHE A 71 -14.02 -2.07 -10.24
CA PHE A 71 -13.13 -1.32 -11.11
C PHE A 71 -12.07 -2.30 -11.65
N PRO A 72 -12.23 -2.91 -12.84
CA PRO A 72 -11.11 -3.58 -13.46
C PRO A 72 -10.07 -2.50 -13.74
N LEU A 73 -8.93 -2.58 -13.08
CA LEU A 73 -7.79 -1.71 -13.33
C LEU A 73 -7.23 -2.03 -14.72
N MET A 74 -7.87 -1.50 -15.75
CA MET A 74 -7.28 -1.39 -17.08
C MET A 74 -6.36 -0.16 -17.06
N LEU A 75 -5.06 -0.43 -17.08
CA LEU A 75 -4.06 0.61 -17.22
C LEU A 75 -4.16 1.23 -18.63
N PRO A 76 -4.12 2.56 -18.77
CA PRO A 76 -4.11 3.23 -20.06
C PRO A 76 -2.92 2.77 -20.92
N ALA A 77 -3.11 2.67 -22.25
CA ALA A 77 -2.08 2.19 -23.17
C ALA A 77 -0.85 3.14 -23.30
N ASP A 78 -0.96 4.33 -22.72
CA ASP A 78 0.00 5.43 -22.67
C ASP A 78 0.85 5.45 -21.38
N VAL A 79 0.70 4.44 -20.51
CA VAL A 79 1.62 4.24 -19.39
C VAL A 79 3.03 3.98 -19.97
N LEU A 80 3.96 4.90 -19.67
CA LEU A 80 5.37 4.81 -20.08
C LEU A 80 5.92 3.42 -19.76
N GLU A 81 6.70 2.82 -20.66
CA GLU A 81 7.35 1.52 -20.43
C GLU A 81 8.12 1.56 -19.08
N GLY A 82 7.63 0.83 -18.08
CA GLY A 82 8.12 0.84 -16.69
C GLY A 82 7.19 1.49 -15.65
N SER A 83 6.22 2.30 -16.06
CA SER A 83 5.22 2.94 -15.19
C SER A 83 4.09 1.98 -14.80
N ASP A 84 3.80 0.93 -15.57
CA ASP A 84 2.80 -0.09 -15.17
C ASP A 84 3.23 -0.80 -13.88
N GLN A 85 4.52 -1.14 -13.80
CA GLN A 85 5.10 -1.78 -12.62
C GLN A 85 5.00 -0.87 -11.39
N ALA A 86 5.25 0.43 -11.55
CA ALA A 86 5.10 1.40 -10.47
C ALA A 86 3.63 1.50 -10.03
N THR A 87 2.69 1.57 -10.98
CA THR A 87 1.26 1.62 -10.69
C THR A 87 0.76 0.36 -9.97
N PHE A 88 1.08 -0.83 -10.47
CA PHE A 88 0.73 -2.09 -9.79
C PHE A 88 1.37 -2.20 -8.40
N SER A 89 2.61 -1.72 -8.24
CA SER A 89 3.29 -1.74 -6.94
C SER A 89 2.61 -0.80 -5.93
N VAL A 90 2.19 0.41 -6.37
CA VAL A 90 1.44 1.35 -5.53
C VAL A 90 0.08 0.80 -5.15
N ILE A 91 -0.65 0.21 -6.10
CA ILE A 91 -1.95 -0.44 -5.84
C ILE A 91 -1.77 -1.60 -4.87
N GLY A 92 -0.77 -2.46 -5.09
CA GLY A 92 -0.45 -3.57 -4.21
C GLY A 92 -0.12 -3.11 -2.79
N TYR A 93 0.64 -2.02 -2.65
CA TYR A 93 0.92 -1.40 -1.35
C TYR A 93 -0.36 -0.96 -0.66
N GLN A 94 -1.23 -0.18 -1.33
CA GLN A 94 -2.48 0.29 -0.75
C GLN A 94 -3.42 -0.86 -0.38
N HIS A 95 -3.53 -1.87 -1.25
CA HIS A 95 -4.35 -3.05 -0.99
C HIS A 95 -3.81 -3.88 0.19
N GLN A 96 -2.49 -4.01 0.33
CA GLN A 96 -1.87 -4.73 1.45
C GLN A 96 -2.16 -4.06 2.80
N LEU A 97 -2.35 -2.72 2.85
CA LEU A 97 -2.70 -2.00 4.08
C LEU A 97 -4.09 -2.37 4.61
N LEU A 98 -4.99 -2.91 3.78
CA LEU A 98 -6.29 -3.42 4.22
C LEU A 98 -6.16 -4.59 5.21
N TYR A 99 -5.03 -5.30 5.16
CA TYR A 99 -4.72 -6.46 6.00
C TYR A 99 -3.87 -6.12 7.23
N LYS A 100 -3.63 -4.83 7.47
CA LYS A 100 -2.86 -4.32 8.60
C LYS A 100 -3.73 -4.21 9.86
N ASN A 101 -3.21 -4.69 10.98
CA ASN A 101 -3.80 -4.54 12.30
C ASN A 101 -3.36 -3.24 12.99
N ASP A 102 -4.11 -2.87 14.03
CA ASP A 102 -3.84 -1.65 14.81
C ASP A 102 -2.53 -1.74 15.60
N ASP A 103 -2.08 -2.95 15.92
CA ASP A 103 -0.81 -3.22 16.60
C ASP A 103 0.41 -3.22 15.66
N GLY A 104 0.21 -3.00 14.36
CA GLY A 104 1.26 -2.97 13.33
C GLY A 104 1.49 -4.31 12.61
N SER A 105 0.86 -5.39 13.04
CA SER A 105 0.98 -6.71 12.41
C SER A 105 0.12 -6.87 11.15
N TYR A 106 0.38 -7.92 10.39
CA TYR A 106 -0.43 -8.31 9.23
C TYR A 106 -1.00 -9.72 9.42
N SER A 107 -2.22 -9.93 8.96
CA SER A 107 -2.96 -11.21 9.05
C SER A 107 -3.68 -11.50 7.74
N ALA A 108 -4.04 -12.77 7.51
CA ALA A 108 -4.65 -13.19 6.25
C ALA A 108 -5.99 -12.49 5.97
N PHE A 109 -6.72 -12.14 7.03
CA PHE A 109 -8.00 -11.43 6.95
C PHE A 109 -7.98 -10.08 7.68
N GLY A 110 -6.80 -9.50 7.90
CA GLY A 110 -6.65 -8.22 8.58
C GLY A 110 -7.32 -8.21 9.96
N LYS A 111 -8.07 -7.14 10.24
CA LYS A 111 -8.73 -6.90 11.53
C LYS A 111 -9.83 -7.92 11.89
N SER A 112 -10.25 -8.76 10.96
CA SER A 112 -11.17 -9.87 11.26
C SER A 112 -10.48 -11.00 12.01
N ASP A 113 -9.16 -11.14 11.87
CA ASP A 113 -8.37 -12.08 12.67
C ASP A 113 -8.09 -11.49 14.05
N ASN A 114 -8.15 -12.34 15.08
CA ASN A 114 -7.91 -11.92 16.47
C ASN A 114 -6.42 -11.70 16.80
N GLN A 115 -5.51 -12.03 15.87
CA GLN A 115 -4.07 -11.87 16.04
C GLN A 115 -3.35 -11.78 14.69
N GLY A 116 -2.22 -11.06 14.67
CA GLY A 116 -1.30 -11.05 13.54
C GLY A 116 -0.62 -12.38 13.28
N ASN A 117 -0.11 -12.55 12.06
CA ASN A 117 0.70 -13.69 11.66
C ASN A 117 2.18 -13.32 11.59
N THR A 118 3.04 -14.05 12.32
CA THR A 118 4.47 -13.71 12.42
C THR A 118 5.16 -13.71 11.06
N TRP A 119 4.96 -14.78 10.28
CA TRP A 119 5.61 -14.94 8.98
C TRP A 119 5.12 -13.88 7.98
N LEU A 120 3.81 -13.64 7.91
CA LEU A 120 3.24 -12.65 7.01
C LEU A 120 3.70 -11.24 7.35
N THR A 121 3.75 -10.91 8.65
CA THR A 121 4.19 -9.58 9.11
C THR A 121 5.62 -9.30 8.67
N VAL A 122 6.54 -10.25 8.86
CA VAL A 122 7.93 -10.05 8.40
C VAL A 122 8.07 -10.08 6.88
N PHE A 123 7.26 -10.89 6.19
CA PHE A 123 7.23 -10.93 4.73
C PHE A 123 6.82 -9.58 4.14
N VAL A 124 5.76 -8.97 4.69
CA VAL A 124 5.30 -7.63 4.28
C VAL A 124 6.34 -6.57 4.62
N ALA A 125 6.88 -6.56 5.84
CA ALA A 125 7.89 -5.58 6.25
C ALA A 125 9.13 -5.62 5.33
N ARG A 126 9.65 -6.82 5.03
CA ARG A 126 10.76 -7.01 4.10
C ARG A 126 10.42 -6.49 2.70
N SER A 127 9.27 -6.87 2.17
CA SER A 127 8.84 -6.48 0.82
C SER A 127 8.68 -4.97 0.71
N PHE A 128 8.10 -4.34 1.74
CA PHE A 128 7.93 -2.89 1.83
C PHE A 128 9.27 -2.16 1.91
N GLY A 129 10.20 -2.62 2.74
CA GLY A 129 11.53 -2.01 2.80
C GLY A 129 12.28 -2.10 1.47
N GLN A 130 12.20 -3.22 0.76
CA GLN A 130 12.81 -3.36 -0.58
C GLN A 130 12.12 -2.47 -1.62
N ALA A 131 10.78 -2.43 -1.62
CA ALA A 131 9.98 -1.61 -2.52
C ALA A 131 10.13 -0.11 -2.28
N SER A 132 10.56 0.32 -1.08
CA SER A 132 10.76 1.74 -0.74
C SER A 132 11.80 2.44 -1.62
N SER A 133 12.64 1.69 -2.34
CA SER A 133 13.58 2.22 -3.33
C SER A 133 12.94 2.56 -4.68
N TYR A 134 11.73 2.03 -4.96
CA TYR A 134 11.03 2.17 -6.23
C TYR A 134 9.71 2.94 -6.11
N ILE A 135 9.02 2.86 -4.97
CA ILE A 135 7.76 3.55 -4.69
C ILE A 135 7.77 4.15 -3.28
N TYR A 136 6.96 5.19 -3.05
CA TYR A 136 6.80 5.74 -1.70
C TYR A 136 6.09 4.75 -0.79
N ILE A 137 6.73 4.42 0.31
CA ILE A 137 6.19 3.60 1.39
C ILE A 137 6.47 4.33 2.70
N SER A 138 5.42 4.49 3.51
CA SER A 138 5.56 5.09 4.84
C SER A 138 6.48 4.22 5.70
N GLN A 139 7.55 4.82 6.23
CA GLN A 139 8.49 4.13 7.10
C GLN A 139 7.83 3.64 8.40
N ASP A 140 6.77 4.31 8.85
CA ASP A 140 5.99 3.89 10.01
C ASP A 140 5.35 2.50 9.81
N HIS A 141 5.00 2.12 8.58
CA HIS A 141 4.42 0.80 8.32
C HIS A 141 5.43 -0.33 8.49
N VAL A 142 6.69 -0.09 8.12
CA VAL A 142 7.79 -1.04 8.36
C VAL A 142 8.17 -1.03 9.84
N HIS A 143 8.35 0.16 10.43
CA HIS A 143 8.74 0.31 11.82
C HIS A 143 7.75 -0.33 12.80
N ASN A 144 6.44 -0.08 12.63
CA ASN A 144 5.42 -0.67 13.49
C ASN A 144 5.36 -2.21 13.37
N ALA A 145 5.58 -2.76 12.18
CA ALA A 145 5.67 -4.20 11.98
C ALA A 145 6.88 -4.81 12.70
N LEU A 146 8.04 -4.13 12.66
CA LEU A 146 9.25 -4.54 13.38
C LEU A 146 9.07 -4.46 14.90
N LEU A 147 8.47 -3.38 15.43
CA LEU A 147 8.14 -3.25 16.85
C LEU A 147 7.21 -4.37 17.33
N TRP A 148 6.25 -4.77 16.49
CA TRP A 148 5.38 -5.89 16.80
C TRP A 148 6.13 -7.23 16.80
N LEU A 149 7.04 -7.44 15.83
CA LEU A 149 7.89 -8.64 15.76
C LEU A 149 8.82 -8.76 16.98
N GLN A 150 9.37 -7.64 17.45
CA GLN A 150 10.23 -7.60 18.63
C GLN A 150 9.52 -8.14 19.88
N LYS A 151 8.23 -7.82 20.05
CA LYS A 151 7.40 -8.34 21.15
C LYS A 151 7.20 -9.87 21.10
N HIS A 152 7.46 -10.49 19.95
CA HIS A 152 7.33 -11.93 19.72
C HIS A 152 8.68 -12.66 19.70
N GLN A 153 9.79 -11.95 19.95
CA GLN A 153 11.10 -12.55 20.19
C GLN A 153 11.14 -13.15 21.60
N LEU A 154 11.66 -14.37 21.71
CA LEU A 154 11.82 -15.07 22.98
C LEU A 154 13.15 -14.73 23.65
N PRO A 155 13.31 -15.01 24.96
CA PRO A 155 14.60 -14.87 25.64
C PRO A 155 15.73 -15.70 25.02
N SER A 156 15.39 -16.73 24.25
CA SER A 156 16.33 -17.54 23.49
C SER A 156 16.78 -16.92 22.17
N GLY A 157 16.33 -15.71 21.82
CA GLY A 157 16.60 -15.08 20.51
C GLY A 157 15.66 -15.48 19.38
N CYS A 158 15.09 -16.69 19.46
CA CYS A 158 14.12 -17.21 18.48
C CYS A 158 12.80 -16.42 18.45
N PHE A 159 12.12 -16.45 17.31
CA PHE A 159 10.79 -15.84 17.17
C PHE A 159 9.67 -16.87 17.29
N ARG A 160 8.63 -16.51 18.04
CA ARG A 160 7.44 -17.36 18.17
C ARG A 160 6.58 -17.26 16.90
N SER A 161 6.25 -18.42 16.33
CA SER A 161 5.24 -18.51 15.27
C SER A 161 3.84 -18.34 15.87
N VAL A 162 3.18 -17.22 15.56
CA VAL A 162 1.80 -16.93 15.95
C VAL A 162 0.96 -16.59 14.71
N GLY A 163 -0.35 -16.68 14.86
CA GLY A 163 -1.33 -16.41 13.81
C GLY A 163 -1.57 -17.60 12.88
N LYS A 164 -2.69 -17.55 12.17
CA LYS A 164 -3.08 -18.56 11.19
C LYS A 164 -2.74 -18.08 9.79
N LEU A 165 -2.30 -19.00 8.95
CA LEU A 165 -2.14 -18.79 7.52
C LEU A 165 -2.76 -19.99 6.83
N PHE A 166 -3.79 -19.76 6.01
CA PHE A 166 -4.60 -20.82 5.42
C PHE A 166 -3.99 -21.38 4.14
N ASN A 167 -3.24 -20.56 3.40
CA ASN A 167 -2.42 -21.00 2.27
C ASN A 167 -0.93 -20.82 2.62
N ASN A 168 -0.19 -21.93 2.64
CA ASN A 168 1.23 -21.96 2.98
C ASN A 168 2.15 -22.00 1.74
N ASP A 169 1.62 -21.94 0.52
CA ASP A 169 2.44 -22.00 -0.70
C ASP A 169 3.47 -20.87 -0.74
N LEU A 170 3.09 -19.67 -0.27
CA LEU A 170 3.97 -18.50 -0.19
C LEU A 170 5.04 -18.61 0.90
N LYS A 171 4.82 -19.46 1.92
CA LYS A 171 5.80 -19.68 3.00
C LYS A 171 7.04 -20.40 2.51
N GLY A 172 6.93 -21.19 1.43
CA GLY A 172 7.99 -22.10 1.01
C GLY A 172 8.37 -23.05 2.15
N GLY A 173 9.66 -23.17 2.44
CA GLY A 173 10.20 -24.08 3.48
C GLY A 173 10.18 -23.54 4.91
N VAL A 174 9.33 -22.57 5.24
CA VAL A 174 9.25 -21.99 6.61
C VAL A 174 8.13 -22.66 7.42
N ASP A 175 8.47 -23.81 8.00
CA ASP A 175 7.55 -24.72 8.69
C ASP A 175 7.76 -24.82 10.21
N ASP A 176 8.94 -24.44 10.72
CA ASP A 176 9.32 -24.56 12.12
C ASP A 176 9.87 -23.25 12.70
N MET A 177 10.18 -23.25 14.00
CA MET A 177 10.68 -22.08 14.71
C MET A 177 12.08 -21.65 14.23
N ILE A 178 12.92 -22.59 13.85
CA ILE A 178 14.29 -22.34 13.41
C ILE A 178 14.26 -21.73 12.01
N SER A 179 13.50 -22.33 11.08
CA SER A 179 13.33 -21.82 9.73
C SER A 179 12.63 -20.46 9.72
N LEU A 180 11.67 -20.22 10.64
CA LEU A 180 11.06 -18.90 10.83
C LEU A 180 12.06 -17.87 11.37
N THR A 181 12.85 -18.23 12.38
CA THR A 181 13.86 -17.34 12.97
C THR A 181 14.93 -16.99 11.93
N ALA A 182 15.39 -17.96 11.15
CA ALA A 182 16.32 -17.74 10.04
C ALA A 182 15.72 -16.79 8.99
N TYR A 183 14.46 -17.01 8.59
CA TYR A 183 13.77 -16.13 7.65
C TYR A 183 13.66 -14.69 8.17
N ILE A 184 13.27 -14.51 9.44
CA ILE A 184 13.18 -13.19 10.06
C ILE A 184 14.56 -12.54 10.09
N THR A 185 15.60 -13.24 10.54
CA THR A 185 16.97 -12.73 10.60
C THR A 185 17.45 -12.22 9.22
N VAL A 186 17.21 -13.01 8.17
CA VAL A 186 17.53 -12.59 6.79
C VAL A 186 16.75 -11.33 6.38
N ALA A 187 15.47 -11.25 6.74
CA ALA A 187 14.65 -10.08 6.47
C ALA A 187 15.18 -8.83 7.19
N LEU A 188 15.58 -8.94 8.46
CA LEU A 188 16.14 -7.82 9.24
C LEU A 188 17.44 -7.29 8.61
N VAL A 189 18.32 -8.20 8.19
CA VAL A 189 19.55 -7.83 7.48
C VAL A 189 19.23 -7.14 6.15
N ALA A 190 18.24 -7.63 5.40
CA ALA A 190 17.83 -7.02 4.13
C ALA A 190 17.23 -5.61 4.30
N LEU A 191 16.67 -5.32 5.48
CA LEU A 191 16.14 -4.00 5.84
C LEU A 191 17.24 -3.02 6.30
N HIS A 192 18.52 -3.40 6.24
CA HIS A 192 19.67 -2.60 6.68
C HIS A 192 19.53 -2.11 8.13
N LEU A 193 18.86 -2.89 8.99
CA LEU A 193 18.90 -2.65 10.42
C LEU A 193 20.35 -2.85 10.88
N GLU A 194 20.99 -1.79 11.36
CA GLU A 194 22.39 -1.85 11.78
C GLU A 194 22.57 -2.85 12.92
N LYS A 195 23.78 -3.43 12.98
CA LYS A 195 24.23 -4.43 13.96
C LYS A 195 24.28 -3.95 15.43
N ASN A 196 23.64 -2.81 15.73
CA ASN A 196 23.41 -2.28 17.07
C ASN A 196 21.93 -2.39 17.48
N ASP A 197 21.06 -2.93 16.62
CA ASP A 197 19.68 -3.23 16.96
C ASP A 197 19.64 -4.52 17.79
N THR A 198 19.28 -4.36 19.07
CA THR A 198 19.15 -5.45 20.05
C THR A 198 18.32 -6.63 19.53
N MET A 199 17.36 -6.39 18.64
CA MET A 199 16.54 -7.46 18.09
C MET A 199 17.33 -8.38 17.14
N LEU A 200 18.18 -7.81 16.28
CA LEU A 200 19.00 -8.58 15.34
C LEU A 200 20.12 -9.33 16.05
N ASP A 201 20.79 -8.70 17.02
CA ASP A 201 21.85 -9.34 17.79
C ASP A 201 21.32 -10.54 18.59
N ASN A 202 20.15 -10.41 19.21
CA ASN A 202 19.49 -11.51 19.92
C ASN A 202 19.12 -12.66 18.97
N ALA A 203 18.75 -12.37 17.71
CA ALA A 203 18.34 -13.40 16.75
C ALA A 203 19.52 -14.21 16.20
N LEU A 204 20.73 -13.65 16.23
CA LEU A 204 21.96 -14.28 15.76
C LEU A 204 22.65 -15.15 16.82
N HIS A 205 22.15 -15.14 18.06
CA HIS A 205 22.79 -15.72 19.24
C HIS A 205 22.27 -17.11 19.60
#